data_AF-A0A1I7XZX6-F1
#
_entry.id   AF-A0A1I7XZX6-F1
#
_cell.length_a   1.000
_cell.length_b   1.000
_cell.length_c   1.000
_cell.angle_alpha   90.00
_cell.angle_beta   90.00
_cell.angle_gamma   90.00
#
_symmetry.space_group_name_H-M   'P 1'
#
loop_
_entity.id
_entity.type
_entity.pdbx_description
1 polymer ?
#
loop_
_entity_poly.entity_id
_entity_poly.type
_entity_poly.pdbx_seq_one_letter_code
_entity_poly.pdbx_strand_id
1 'polypeptide(L)'
;MLLPDACGLIEEVAFCRDKNVCDRICSGSPCSQLEPDHFYNLLVLAKRYGRANISRPFYELRNIYGSGCRYRTLPSETFDLVKGYSAKSVRKYFASPNCQGSCTFGCFLAEPDDWELNQLAHKGISEVKLFECAAIPDWLLISASIALITLFFGIFIFIVFFVCSPRKTDNIFAVMDGPKEDEIPRMEIPMVVVEPPPDSSGIEDFEG
;
A
#
# COMPACT_ATOMS: atom_id res chain seq x y z
N MET A 1 -21.37 -32.04 -9.56
CA MET A 1 -21.39 -31.40 -10.89
C MET A 1 -19.99 -31.50 -11.45
N LEU A 2 -19.79 -32.13 -12.60
CA LEU A 2 -18.48 -32.15 -13.27
C LEU A 2 -18.28 -30.79 -13.92
N LEU A 3 -17.29 -30.03 -13.45
CA LEU A 3 -16.93 -28.75 -14.03
C LEU A 3 -16.20 -28.98 -15.38
N PRO A 4 -16.34 -28.07 -16.34
CA PRO A 4 -15.57 -28.11 -17.59
C PRO A 4 -14.06 -28.13 -17.34
N ASP A 5 -13.27 -28.56 -18.32
CA ASP A 5 -11.80 -28.53 -18.25
C ASP A 5 -11.33 -27.09 -17.98
N ALA A 6 -10.38 -26.93 -17.06
CA ALA A 6 -9.91 -25.62 -16.54
C ALA A 6 -10.99 -24.75 -15.84
N CYS A 7 -12.02 -25.38 -15.27
CA CYS A 7 -12.90 -24.79 -14.28
C CYS A 7 -12.75 -25.50 -12.92
N GLY A 8 -12.93 -24.76 -11.85
CA GLY A 8 -12.81 -25.27 -10.49
C GLY A 8 -13.72 -24.54 -9.52
N LEU A 9 -13.90 -25.16 -8.36
CA LEU A 9 -14.60 -24.56 -7.23
C LEU A 9 -13.81 -24.80 -5.95
N ILE A 10 -13.33 -23.74 -5.31
CA ILE A 10 -12.64 -23.80 -4.02
C ILE A 10 -13.48 -23.00 -3.05
N GLU A 11 -13.91 -23.66 -1.98
CA GLU A 11 -14.81 -23.06 -0.98
C GLU A 11 -16.03 -22.41 -1.64
N GLU A 12 -16.10 -21.08 -1.65
CA GLU A 12 -17.17 -20.29 -2.27
C GLU A 12 -16.78 -19.71 -3.64
N VAL A 13 -15.50 -19.74 -4.00
CA VAL A 13 -14.98 -19.16 -5.24
C VAL A 13 -15.15 -20.17 -6.38
N ALA A 14 -15.92 -19.79 -7.39
CA ALA A 14 -15.98 -20.50 -8.66
C ALA A 14 -15.10 -19.75 -9.67
N PHE A 15 -14.32 -20.49 -10.44
CA PHE A 15 -13.42 -19.91 -11.44
C PHE A 15 -13.33 -20.80 -12.68
N CYS A 16 -13.10 -20.15 -13.82
CA CYS A 16 -12.95 -20.80 -15.13
C CYS A 16 -11.98 -20.01 -15.99
N ARG A 17 -11.37 -20.70 -16.96
CA ARG A 17 -10.57 -20.05 -17.99
C ARG A 17 -11.38 -19.04 -18.82
N ASP A 18 -12.59 -19.42 -19.25
CA ASP A 18 -13.46 -18.58 -20.08
C ASP A 18 -14.47 -17.82 -19.23
N LYS A 19 -14.59 -16.51 -19.46
CA LYS A 19 -15.51 -15.63 -18.74
C LYS A 19 -16.98 -15.99 -18.96
N ASN A 20 -17.38 -16.30 -20.20
CA ASN A 20 -18.76 -16.67 -20.51
C ASN A 20 -19.15 -17.98 -19.81
N VAL A 21 -18.20 -18.92 -19.71
CA VAL A 21 -18.41 -20.17 -18.96
C VAL A 21 -18.51 -19.88 -17.47
N CYS A 22 -17.64 -19.02 -16.95
CA CYS A 22 -17.72 -18.55 -15.57
C CYS A 22 -19.08 -17.93 -15.25
N ASP A 23 -19.55 -16.98 -16.07
CA ASP A 23 -20.82 -16.27 -15.87
C ASP A 23 -22.02 -17.24 -15.85
N ARG A 24 -21.96 -18.32 -16.62
CA ARG A 24 -22.99 -19.38 -16.60
C ARG A 24 -22.98 -20.21 -15.32
N ILE A 25 -21.80 -20.43 -14.72
CA ILE A 25 -21.66 -21.17 -13.45
C ILE A 25 -22.04 -20.27 -12.27
N CYS A 26 -21.76 -18.98 -12.40
CA CYS A 26 -21.93 -17.96 -11.38
C CYS A 26 -23.29 -17.26 -11.48
N SER A 27 -24.37 -18.03 -11.59
CA SER A 27 -25.73 -17.51 -11.66
C SER A 27 -25.99 -16.53 -10.51
N GLY A 28 -26.06 -15.22 -10.82
CA GLY A 28 -26.33 -14.15 -9.86
C GLY A 28 -25.15 -13.24 -9.50
N SER A 29 -23.93 -13.49 -10.00
CA SER A 29 -22.81 -12.56 -9.84
C SER A 29 -21.94 -12.53 -11.10
N PRO A 30 -21.65 -11.34 -11.68
CA PRO A 30 -20.77 -11.26 -12.84
C PRO A 30 -19.37 -11.76 -12.46
N CYS A 31 -18.76 -12.53 -13.34
CA CYS A 31 -17.37 -12.91 -13.18
C CYS A 31 -16.45 -11.74 -13.48
N SER A 32 -15.44 -11.56 -12.63
CA SER A 32 -14.34 -10.62 -12.89
C SER A 32 -13.12 -11.37 -13.38
N GLN A 33 -12.30 -10.68 -14.16
CA GLN A 33 -11.05 -11.23 -14.64
C GLN A 33 -10.09 -11.45 -13.47
N LEU A 34 -9.40 -12.59 -13.49
CA LEU A 34 -8.37 -12.95 -12.53
C LEU A 34 -7.00 -12.69 -13.14
N GLU A 35 -6.07 -12.21 -12.32
CA GLU A 35 -4.66 -12.17 -12.68
C GLU A 35 -4.13 -13.59 -12.94
N PRO A 36 -3.13 -13.76 -13.83
CA PRO A 36 -2.63 -15.08 -14.21
C PRO A 36 -2.15 -15.90 -13.01
N ASP A 37 -1.44 -15.25 -12.09
CA ASP A 37 -0.89 -15.90 -10.89
C ASP A 37 -1.99 -16.36 -9.94
N HIS A 38 -3.02 -15.53 -9.78
CA HIS A 38 -4.19 -15.87 -8.97
C HIS A 38 -4.94 -17.07 -9.55
N PHE A 39 -5.22 -17.04 -10.85
CA PHE A 39 -5.91 -18.13 -11.54
C PHE A 39 -5.10 -19.43 -11.48
N TYR A 40 -3.78 -19.35 -11.71
CA TYR A 40 -2.87 -20.47 -11.61
C TYR A 40 -2.89 -21.11 -10.21
N ASN A 41 -2.81 -20.30 -9.16
CA ASN A 41 -2.87 -20.80 -7.79
C ASN A 41 -4.21 -21.47 -7.47
N LEU A 42 -5.33 -20.88 -7.91
CA LEU A 42 -6.65 -21.51 -7.77
C LEU A 42 -6.72 -22.86 -8.50
N LEU A 43 -6.14 -22.98 -9.68
CA LEU A 43 -6.09 -24.27 -10.39
C LEU A 43 -5.29 -25.32 -9.61
N VAL A 44 -4.12 -24.96 -9.11
CA VAL A 44 -3.25 -25.86 -8.32
C VAL A 44 -3.98 -26.34 -7.06
N LEU A 45 -4.57 -25.40 -6.31
CA LEU A 45 -5.34 -25.70 -5.10
C LEU A 45 -6.57 -26.55 -5.40
N ALA A 46 -7.32 -26.26 -6.46
CA ALA A 46 -8.54 -27.00 -6.77
C ALA A 46 -8.23 -28.43 -7.19
N LYS A 47 -7.14 -28.66 -7.92
CA LYS A 47 -6.68 -30.03 -8.23
C LYS A 47 -6.29 -30.79 -6.97
N ARG A 48 -5.56 -30.14 -6.05
CA ARG A 48 -5.18 -30.74 -4.77
C ARG A 48 -6.39 -31.20 -3.96
N TYR A 49 -7.46 -30.41 -3.95
CA TYR A 49 -8.72 -30.76 -3.28
C TYR A 49 -9.65 -31.65 -4.12
N GLY A 50 -9.23 -32.10 -5.32
CA GLY A 50 -10.05 -32.92 -6.21
C GLY A 50 -11.29 -32.20 -6.78
N ARG A 51 -11.28 -30.86 -6.77
CA ARG A 51 -12.38 -30.00 -7.20
C ARG A 51 -12.19 -29.33 -8.57
N ALA A 52 -11.13 -29.68 -9.28
CA ALA A 52 -10.92 -29.32 -10.67
C ALA A 52 -10.52 -30.55 -11.47
N ASN A 53 -11.06 -30.68 -12.68
CA ASN A 53 -10.61 -31.67 -13.64
C ASN A 53 -9.62 -30.98 -14.59
N ILE A 54 -8.33 -31.20 -14.34
CA ILE A 54 -7.25 -30.59 -15.12
C ILE A 54 -6.49 -31.72 -15.80
N SER A 55 -6.74 -31.87 -17.09
CA SER A 55 -6.05 -32.87 -17.93
C SER A 55 -4.65 -32.44 -18.35
N ARG A 56 -4.38 -31.13 -18.36
CA ARG A 56 -3.13 -30.53 -18.84
C ARG A 56 -2.11 -30.32 -17.72
N PRO A 57 -0.80 -30.33 -18.05
CA PRO A 57 0.22 -29.98 -17.08
C PRO A 57 0.17 -28.48 -16.74
N PHE A 58 0.43 -28.15 -15.47
CA PHE A 58 0.26 -26.78 -14.95
C PHE A 58 1.18 -25.74 -15.58
N TYR A 59 2.37 -26.13 -16.04
CA TYR A 59 3.32 -25.18 -16.65
C TYR A 59 2.76 -24.51 -17.91
N GLU A 60 1.87 -25.18 -18.65
CA GLU A 60 1.18 -24.58 -19.81
C GLU A 60 0.16 -23.51 -19.41
N LEU A 61 -0.25 -23.51 -18.13
CA LEU A 61 -1.29 -22.63 -17.59
C LEU A 61 -0.69 -21.38 -16.90
N ARG A 62 0.64 -21.27 -16.80
CA ARG A 62 1.35 -20.27 -15.97
C ARG A 62 1.09 -18.80 -16.36
N ASN A 63 0.64 -18.54 -17.59
CA ASN A 63 0.37 -17.20 -18.12
C ASN A 63 -1.04 -17.08 -18.70
N ILE A 64 -1.99 -17.86 -18.20
CA ILE A 64 -3.37 -17.84 -18.68
C ILE A 64 -4.22 -17.00 -17.73
N TYR A 65 -4.93 -16.02 -18.30
CA TYR A 65 -5.96 -15.30 -17.57
C TYR A 65 -7.19 -16.18 -17.38
N GLY A 66 -7.80 -16.07 -16.21
CA GLY A 66 -9.07 -16.69 -15.91
C GLY A 66 -10.12 -15.66 -15.54
N SER A 67 -11.29 -16.14 -15.18
CA SER A 67 -12.35 -15.35 -14.57
C SER A 67 -12.90 -16.09 -13.36
N GLY A 68 -13.28 -15.36 -12.33
CA GLY A 68 -13.85 -15.91 -11.11
C GLY A 68 -15.03 -15.09 -10.61
N CYS A 69 -15.78 -15.67 -9.69
CA CYS A 69 -16.90 -15.01 -9.03
C CYS A 69 -16.99 -15.44 -7.56
N ARG A 70 -17.95 -14.86 -6.83
CA ARG A 70 -18.24 -15.19 -5.42
C ARG A 70 -17.04 -15.01 -4.50
N TYR A 71 -16.34 -13.89 -4.66
CA TYR A 71 -15.21 -13.46 -3.82
C TYR A 71 -15.57 -13.08 -2.38
N ARG A 72 -16.77 -13.44 -1.87
CA ARG A 72 -17.28 -12.91 -0.59
C ARG A 72 -16.35 -13.21 0.58
N THR A 73 -15.66 -14.34 0.52
CA THR A 73 -14.53 -14.67 1.37
C THR A 73 -13.56 -15.43 0.49
N LEU A 74 -12.57 -14.75 -0.11
CA LEU A 74 -11.44 -15.52 -0.62
C LEU A 74 -10.85 -16.25 0.58
N PRO A 75 -10.59 -17.57 0.49
CA PRO A 75 -9.69 -18.20 1.42
C PRO A 75 -8.38 -17.42 1.34
N SER A 76 -8.09 -16.63 2.36
CA SER A 76 -6.72 -16.25 2.67
C SER A 76 -6.05 -17.54 3.14
N GLU A 77 -5.73 -18.43 2.20
CA GLU A 77 -4.87 -19.56 2.49
C GLU A 77 -3.50 -18.97 2.80
N THR A 78 -3.28 -18.77 4.09
CA THR A 78 -2.01 -18.39 4.67
C THR A 78 -1.23 -19.65 5.01
N PHE A 79 -0.03 -19.77 4.47
CA PHE A 79 0.90 -20.83 4.82
C PHE A 79 1.94 -20.28 5.76
N ASP A 80 1.84 -20.68 7.03
CA ASP A 80 2.87 -20.38 8.02
C ASP A 80 3.97 -21.46 7.94
N LEU A 81 5.21 -21.01 7.71
CA LEU A 81 6.41 -21.83 7.78
C LEU A 81 7.26 -21.39 8.98
N VAL A 82 7.59 -22.34 9.85
CA VAL A 82 8.41 -22.10 11.05
C VAL A 82 9.80 -22.66 10.80
N LYS A 83 10.79 -21.77 10.62
CA LYS A 83 12.19 -22.18 10.41
C LYS A 83 12.87 -22.47 11.75
N GLY A 84 13.22 -23.74 11.99
CA GLY A 84 13.91 -24.19 13.21
C GLY A 84 13.01 -24.29 14.45
N TYR A 85 13.63 -24.35 15.65
CA TYR A 85 12.92 -24.50 16.94
C TYR A 85 12.50 -23.17 17.58
N SER A 86 12.75 -22.03 16.92
CA SER A 86 12.45 -20.71 17.47
C SER A 86 11.19 -20.14 16.84
N ALA A 87 10.17 -19.89 17.67
CA ALA A 87 8.93 -19.23 17.25
C ALA A 87 9.12 -17.77 16.76
N LYS A 88 10.35 -17.24 16.77
CA LYS A 88 10.66 -15.87 16.32
C LYS A 88 10.84 -15.73 14.80
N SER A 89 10.96 -16.82 14.04
CA SER A 89 11.10 -16.80 12.58
C SER A 89 9.97 -17.55 11.89
N VAL A 90 8.72 -17.16 12.20
CA VAL A 90 7.55 -17.59 11.42
C VAL A 90 7.47 -16.70 10.18
N ARG A 91 7.72 -17.27 9.01
CA ARG A 91 7.50 -16.59 7.73
C ARG A 91 6.12 -16.96 7.22
N LYS A 92 5.33 -15.95 6.89
CA LYS A 92 3.94 -16.12 6.43
C LYS A 92 3.87 -15.92 4.93
N TYR A 93 3.30 -16.91 4.25
CA TYR A 93 3.08 -16.87 2.81
C TYR A 93 1.58 -16.82 2.50
N PHE A 94 1.24 -16.22 1.37
CA PHE A 94 -0.13 -16.09 0.88
C PHE A 94 -0.25 -16.76 -0.49
N ALA A 95 -1.37 -17.45 -0.73
CA ALA A 95 -1.71 -18.01 -2.04
C ALA A 95 -2.28 -16.97 -3.02
N SER A 96 -2.69 -15.80 -2.55
CA SER A 96 -3.32 -14.77 -3.39
C SER A 96 -2.36 -13.61 -3.62
N PRO A 97 -2.23 -13.09 -4.85
CA PRO A 97 -1.39 -11.93 -5.14
C PRO A 97 -1.88 -10.67 -4.43
N ASN A 98 -3.18 -10.61 -4.13
CA ASN A 98 -3.76 -9.38 -3.61
C ASN A 98 -3.47 -9.16 -2.13
N CYS A 99 -3.19 -10.19 -1.31
CA CYS A 99 -2.94 -10.10 0.15
C CYS A 99 -3.76 -9.07 0.96
N GLN A 100 -4.87 -8.60 0.38
CA GLN A 100 -5.53 -7.37 0.76
C GLN A 100 -6.26 -7.64 2.07
N GLY A 101 -5.97 -6.83 3.08
CA GLY A 101 -6.46 -7.03 4.45
C GLY A 101 -5.45 -7.70 5.38
N SER A 102 -4.38 -8.32 4.88
CA SER A 102 -3.28 -8.85 5.71
C SER A 102 -2.00 -8.01 5.64
N CYS A 103 -1.72 -7.37 4.50
CA CYS A 103 -0.52 -6.54 4.32
C CYS A 103 -0.89 -5.06 4.11
N THR A 104 -0.11 -4.14 4.71
CA THR A 104 -0.32 -2.68 4.59
C THR A 104 0.36 -2.09 3.35
N PHE A 105 1.53 -2.61 2.96
CA PHE A 105 2.39 -2.02 1.92
C PHE A 105 2.33 -2.77 0.58
N GLY A 106 1.36 -3.67 0.43
CA GLY A 106 1.22 -4.53 -0.73
C GLY A 106 1.89 -5.90 -0.55
N CYS A 107 1.93 -6.65 -1.64
CA CYS A 107 2.47 -8.00 -1.70
C CYS A 107 3.38 -8.16 -2.90
N PHE A 108 4.38 -9.02 -2.77
CA PHE A 108 5.27 -9.38 -3.84
C PHE A 108 5.46 -10.90 -3.90
N LEU A 109 5.88 -11.39 -5.06
CA LEU A 109 6.13 -12.81 -5.27
C LEU A 109 7.34 -13.22 -4.42
N ALA A 110 7.12 -14.17 -3.52
CA ALA A 110 8.16 -14.65 -2.63
C ALA A 110 9.03 -15.71 -3.33
N GLU A 111 10.33 -15.66 -3.06
CA GLU A 111 11.29 -16.68 -3.48
C GLU A 111 11.66 -17.52 -2.24
N PRO A 112 10.98 -18.67 -2.02
CA PRO A 112 11.28 -19.54 -0.90
C PRO A 112 12.65 -20.22 -1.07
N ASP A 113 13.37 -20.40 0.03
CA ASP A 113 14.64 -21.12 0.05
C ASP A 113 14.46 -22.64 -0.13
N ASP A 114 15.56 -23.38 -0.36
CA ASP A 114 15.52 -24.84 -0.59
C ASP A 114 14.85 -25.61 0.56
N TRP A 115 15.00 -25.11 1.79
CA TRP A 115 14.39 -25.74 2.97
C TRP A 115 12.89 -25.48 3.02
N GLU A 116 12.45 -24.25 2.73
CA GLU A 116 11.05 -23.86 2.61
C GLU A 116 10.37 -24.62 1.47
N LEU A 117 11.02 -24.73 0.32
CA LEU A 117 10.57 -25.52 -0.83
C LEU A 117 10.33 -26.98 -0.46
N ASN A 118 11.23 -27.60 0.30
CA ASN A 118 11.04 -28.97 0.79
C ASN A 118 9.85 -29.08 1.75
N GLN A 119 9.65 -28.12 2.66
CA GLN A 119 8.47 -28.10 3.55
C GLN A 119 7.16 -27.93 2.77
N LEU A 120 7.17 -27.06 1.76
CA LEU A 120 6.02 -26.83 0.87
C LEU A 120 5.73 -28.08 0.02
N ALA A 121 6.76 -28.76 -0.45
CA ALA A 121 6.63 -30.03 -1.17
C ALA A 121 6.04 -31.12 -0.28
N HIS A 122 6.48 -31.24 0.98
CA HIS A 122 5.88 -32.17 1.95
C HIS A 122 4.41 -31.86 2.23
N LYS A 123 4.02 -30.58 2.21
CA LYS A 123 2.62 -30.15 2.30
C LYS A 123 1.86 -30.33 0.98
N GLY A 124 2.52 -30.66 -0.14
CA GLY A 124 1.90 -30.82 -1.46
C GLY A 124 1.47 -29.49 -2.10
N ILE A 125 2.17 -28.40 -1.78
CA ILE A 125 1.90 -27.03 -2.26
C ILE A 125 3.12 -26.39 -2.93
N SER A 126 4.12 -27.19 -3.32
CA SER A 126 5.33 -26.70 -4.00
C SER A 126 5.06 -26.04 -5.35
N GLU A 127 3.93 -26.34 -5.98
CA GLU A 127 3.56 -25.76 -7.28
C GLU A 127 2.83 -24.41 -7.15
N VAL A 128 2.41 -24.01 -5.95
CA VAL A 128 1.68 -22.76 -5.70
C VAL A 128 2.67 -21.59 -5.72
N LYS A 129 2.35 -20.52 -6.44
CA LYS A 129 3.09 -19.26 -6.35
C LYS A 129 2.79 -18.61 -5.00
N LEU A 130 3.83 -18.37 -4.22
CA LEU A 130 3.68 -17.80 -2.89
C LEU A 130 3.95 -16.30 -2.91
N PHE A 131 3.17 -15.56 -2.14
CA PHE A 131 3.32 -14.12 -1.96
C PHE A 131 3.67 -13.80 -0.52
N GLU A 132 4.43 -12.75 -0.29
CA GLU A 132 4.75 -12.24 1.04
C GLU A 132 4.49 -10.73 1.13
N CYS A 133 4.24 -10.24 2.35
CA CYS A 133 3.99 -8.81 2.56
C CYS A 133 5.24 -8.01 2.22
N ALA A 134 5.05 -6.93 1.46
CA ALA A 134 6.11 -5.94 1.24
C ALA A 134 6.63 -5.41 2.58
N ALA A 135 7.96 -5.36 2.72
CA ALA A 135 8.58 -4.66 3.82
C ALA A 135 8.20 -3.18 3.79
N ILE A 136 8.28 -2.51 4.94
CA ILE A 136 8.10 -1.05 5.00
C ILE A 136 9.12 -0.44 4.03
N PRO A 137 8.69 0.32 3.03
CA PRO A 137 9.63 0.85 2.05
C PRO A 137 10.62 1.79 2.73
N ASP A 138 11.89 1.68 2.39
CA ASP A 138 12.99 2.37 3.09
C ASP A 138 12.80 3.89 3.13
N TRP A 139 12.26 4.47 2.04
CA TRP A 139 11.98 5.91 1.97
C TRP A 139 10.98 6.37 3.04
N LEU A 140 10.01 5.53 3.40
CA LEU A 140 9.02 5.83 4.42
C LEU A 140 9.66 5.83 5.80
N LEU A 141 10.56 4.87 6.05
CA LEU A 141 11.31 4.76 7.29
C LEU A 141 12.26 5.96 7.48
N ILE A 142 12.90 6.40 6.39
CA ILE A 142 13.73 7.62 6.36
C ILE A 142 12.86 8.86 6.60
N SER A 143 11.73 9.00 5.90
CA SER A 143 10.84 10.16 6.03
C SER A 143 10.24 10.29 7.44
N ALA A 144 9.83 9.17 8.04
CA ALA A 144 9.30 9.12 9.40
C ALA A 144 10.38 9.52 10.41
N SER A 145 11.62 9.07 10.20
CA SER A 145 12.77 9.42 11.05
C SER A 145 13.08 10.92 10.98
N ILE A 146 13.09 11.52 9.78
CA ILE A 146 13.29 12.96 9.59
C ILE A 146 12.16 13.74 10.24
N ALA A 147 10.90 13.37 10.00
CA ALA A 147 9.74 14.03 10.58
C ALA A 147 9.81 14.03 12.12
N LEU A 148 10.17 12.90 12.72
CA LEU A 148 10.32 12.76 14.16
C LEU A 148 11.44 13.65 14.71
N ILE A 149 12.60 13.72 14.04
CA ILE A 149 13.70 14.62 14.41
C ILE A 149 13.25 16.09 14.33
N THR A 150 12.58 16.50 13.25
CA THR A 150 12.10 17.88 13.09
C THR A 150 11.08 18.26 14.16
N LEU A 151 10.22 17.33 14.58
CA LEU A 151 9.26 17.52 15.66
C LEU A 151 9.99 17.76 16.99
N PHE A 152 11.01 16.96 17.32
CA PHE A 152 11.79 17.15 18.54
C PHE A 152 12.56 18.48 18.54
N PHE A 153 13.20 18.84 17.43
CA PHE A 153 13.88 20.13 17.31
C PHE A 153 12.91 21.31 17.42
N GLY A 154 11.74 21.22 16.79
CA GLY A 154 10.70 22.25 16.88
C GLY A 154 10.21 22.45 18.30
N ILE A 155 9.93 21.36 19.04
CA ILE A 155 9.55 21.41 20.46
C ILE A 155 10.68 22.00 21.30
N PHE A 156 11.92 21.60 21.07
CA PHE A 156 13.07 22.12 21.82
C PHE A 156 13.22 23.63 21.64
N ILE A 157 13.18 24.11 20.39
CA ILE A 157 13.22 25.55 20.08
C ILE A 157 12.05 26.25 20.74
N PHE A 158 10.84 25.70 20.64
CA PHE A 158 9.65 26.29 21.26
C PHE A 158 9.82 26.45 22.78
N ILE A 159 10.31 25.44 23.48
CA ILE A 159 10.56 25.52 24.93
C ILE A 159 11.60 26.60 25.24
N VAL A 160 12.73 26.61 24.54
CA VAL A 160 13.80 27.59 24.78
C VAL A 160 13.29 29.01 24.54
N PHE A 161 12.58 29.26 23.45
CA PHE A 161 12.11 30.60 23.12
C PHE A 161 10.91 31.07 23.96
N PHE A 162 9.94 30.22 24.27
CA PHE A 162 8.72 30.63 24.96
C PHE A 162 8.77 30.45 26.48
N VAL A 163 9.52 29.47 26.97
CA VAL A 163 9.62 29.18 28.41
C VAL A 163 10.87 29.80 29.01
N CYS A 164 12.01 29.74 28.30
CA CYS A 164 13.29 30.23 28.83
C CYS A 164 13.65 31.66 28.39
N SER A 165 12.99 32.26 27.39
CA SER A 165 13.18 33.70 27.16
C SER A 165 12.55 34.45 28.33
N PRO A 166 13.34 35.23 29.10
CA PRO A 166 12.75 36.11 30.09
C PRO A 166 11.82 37.05 29.33
N ARG A 167 10.50 36.97 29.61
CA ARG A 167 9.60 38.07 29.29
C ARG A 167 10.29 39.31 29.83
N LYS A 168 10.75 40.20 28.95
CA LYS A 168 10.96 41.59 29.34
C LYS A 168 9.58 42.07 29.73
N THR A 169 9.26 41.90 31.01
CA THR A 169 8.20 42.66 31.66
C THR A 169 8.73 44.09 31.60
N ASP A 170 8.45 44.75 30.48
CA ASP A 170 8.59 46.18 30.42
C ASP A 170 7.70 46.69 31.54
N ASN A 171 8.33 47.17 32.62
CA ASN A 171 7.69 47.94 33.66
C ASN A 171 7.19 49.24 32.99
N ILE A 172 6.10 49.14 32.24
CA ILE A 172 5.24 50.27 31.84
C ILE A 172 4.41 50.62 33.09
N PHE A 173 5.12 51.03 34.14
CA PHE A 173 4.61 51.82 35.24
C PHE A 173 5.64 52.93 35.53
N ALA A 174 6.19 53.49 34.45
CA ALA A 174 6.87 54.78 34.47
C ALA A 174 5.79 55.85 34.32
N VAL A 175 5.52 56.53 35.43
CA VAL A 175 5.28 57.98 35.51
C VAL A 175 4.23 58.54 34.53
N MET A 176 3.01 58.71 35.03
CA MET A 176 2.14 59.79 34.58
C MET A 176 2.83 61.12 34.90
N ASP A 177 3.60 61.65 33.96
CA ASP A 177 3.86 63.09 33.89
C ASP A 177 2.99 63.67 32.78
N GLY A 178 2.35 64.79 33.11
CA GLY A 178 1.24 65.38 32.38
C GLY A 178 1.56 65.87 30.96
N PRO A 179 0.52 66.34 30.25
CA PRO A 179 0.61 66.70 28.86
C PRO A 179 1.41 68.00 28.71
N LYS A 180 2.50 67.96 27.96
CA LYS A 180 3.01 69.14 27.25
C LYS A 180 2.67 68.97 25.79
N GLU A 181 1.70 69.76 25.35
CA GLU A 181 1.56 70.17 23.96
C GLU A 181 2.91 70.76 23.53
N ASP A 182 3.52 70.21 22.48
CA ASP A 182 4.40 70.97 21.59
C ASP A 182 4.57 70.21 20.26
N GLU A 183 4.17 70.93 19.21
CA GLU A 183 4.53 70.85 17.78
C GLU A 183 4.49 69.52 17.01
N ILE A 184 3.56 69.50 16.05
CA ILE A 184 3.45 68.56 14.94
C ILE A 184 4.55 68.85 13.90
N PRO A 185 5.51 67.94 13.66
CA PRO A 185 6.34 68.01 12.47
C PRO A 185 5.59 67.34 11.30
N ARG A 186 5.27 68.12 10.27
CA ARG A 186 4.87 67.60 8.96
C ARG A 186 5.98 66.68 8.43
N MET A 187 5.70 65.39 8.35
CA MET A 187 6.56 64.45 7.64
C MET A 187 6.03 64.28 6.21
N GLU A 188 6.82 64.71 5.24
CA GLU A 188 6.57 64.50 3.82
C GLU A 188 6.60 63.00 3.51
N ILE A 189 5.56 62.53 2.83
CA ILE A 189 5.43 61.13 2.38
C ILE A 189 6.26 61.00 1.09
N PRO A 190 7.35 60.20 1.06
CA PRO A 190 7.98 59.87 -0.21
C PRO A 190 7.05 58.95 -1.01
N MET A 191 6.66 59.41 -2.19
CA MET A 191 5.94 58.59 -3.18
C MET A 191 6.85 57.44 -3.62
N VAL A 192 6.50 56.21 -3.21
CA VAL A 192 7.09 55.00 -3.79
C VAL A 192 6.47 54.81 -5.17
N VAL A 193 7.29 55.00 -6.20
CA VAL A 193 6.98 54.65 -7.59
C VAL A 193 6.79 53.14 -7.65
N VAL A 194 5.56 52.70 -7.92
CA VAL A 194 5.23 51.30 -8.19
C VAL A 194 5.62 51.03 -9.65
N GLU A 195 6.66 50.25 -9.86
CA GLU A 195 6.95 49.69 -11.19
C GLU A 195 5.88 48.64 -11.55
N PRO A 196 5.29 48.70 -12.75
CA PRO A 196 4.36 47.70 -13.21
C PRO A 196 5.07 46.35 -13.46
N PRO A 197 4.43 45.22 -13.18
CA PRO A 197 4.99 43.92 -13.51
C PRO A 197 5.12 43.77 -15.05
N PRO A 198 6.20 43.14 -15.54
CA PRO A 198 6.33 42.84 -16.96
C PRO A 198 5.27 41.82 -17.38
N ASP A 199 4.49 42.18 -18.39
CA ASP A 199 3.69 41.27 -19.20
C ASP A 199 4.61 40.20 -19.80
N SER A 200 4.37 38.94 -19.45
CA SER A 200 4.90 37.81 -20.22
C SER A 200 3.80 36.79 -20.47
N SER A 201 2.97 37.14 -21.44
CA SER A 201 2.28 36.21 -22.32
C SER A 201 3.29 35.33 -23.08
N GLY A 202 3.13 34.02 -22.95
CA GLY A 202 3.72 32.97 -23.80
C GLY A 202 3.23 31.64 -23.21
N ILE A 203 2.14 31.03 -23.68
CA ILE A 203 1.97 30.38 -25.00
C ILE A 203 3.22 29.58 -25.35
N GLU A 204 3.24 28.29 -24.98
CA GLU A 204 3.61 27.21 -25.89
C GLU A 204 2.73 26.00 -25.59
N ASP A 205 1.83 25.72 -26.54
CA ASP A 205 1.19 24.42 -26.71
C ASP A 205 2.26 23.36 -26.99
N PHE A 206 2.19 22.22 -26.31
CA PHE A 206 2.93 21.03 -26.74
C PHE A 206 1.98 19.82 -26.75
N GLU A 207 1.48 19.52 -27.95
CA GLU A 207 0.95 18.21 -28.34
C GLU A 207 2.12 17.24 -28.60
N GLY A 208 1.94 15.99 -28.17
CA GLY A 208 2.81 14.84 -28.45
C GLY A 208 2.25 13.56 -27.86
#